data_AF-A0A3C1CGJ6-F1
#
_entry.id   AF-A0A3C1CGJ6-F1
#
_cell.length_a   1.000
_cell.length_b   1.000
_cell.length_c   1.000
_cell.angle_alpha   90.00
_cell.angle_beta   90.00
_cell.angle_gamma   90.00
#
_symmetry.space_group_name_H-M   'P 1'
#
loop_
_entity.id
_entity.type
_entity.pdbx_description
1 polymer ?
#
loop_
_entity_poly.entity_id
_entity_poly.type
_entity_poly.pdbx_seq_one_letter_code
_entity_poly.pdbx_strand_id
1 'polypeptide(L)'
;MCPRSFTSTSELLSPEPALVEPNAGNSHSLRANRLLQHAIPPPMLPVVDLDPEQVRVLGCLVEKQLTTPQQYPLTLNALVSACNQSSNRDPVVSFSEEAVERAVTGAKARGLARFVHPSHGRSALRYRHELAEVLGLDERQLALLGVLMLRGPQTPGELRSRTERMARLDGLGEVEAELSALAGREEPLVRRLPRSPGQKEDRYAHCLGSAIRHVEDSAPDEVRQRDVPSQSPVPAPSSPAPGAWSEELAELRHEVARLRRDLDELRSQLGA
;
A
#
# COMPACT_ATOMS: atom_id res chain seq x y z
N MET A 1 34.38 75.85 20.33
CA MET A 1 35.72 75.71 19.73
C MET A 1 35.61 74.81 18.51
N CYS A 2 35.72 75.39 17.31
CA CYS A 2 36.12 74.71 16.06
C CYS A 2 37.68 74.66 15.99
N PRO A 3 38.38 74.07 14.98
CA PRO A 3 37.93 73.57 13.65
C PRO A 3 38.59 72.26 13.09
N ARG A 4 37.96 71.73 12.00
CA ARG A 4 38.46 71.21 10.67
C ARG A 4 39.74 70.33 10.59
N SER A 5 39.84 69.27 9.75
CA SER A 5 39.98 69.38 8.27
C SER A 5 39.94 68.01 7.51
N PHE A 6 39.54 68.11 6.24
CA PHE A 6 39.49 67.13 5.13
C PHE A 6 40.83 66.93 4.38
N THR A 7 40.96 65.84 3.61
CA THR A 7 41.43 65.69 2.19
C THR A 7 41.13 64.23 1.77
N SER A 8 40.40 63.85 0.71
CA SER A 8 40.29 64.16 -0.73
C SER A 8 41.47 63.64 -1.58
N THR A 9 41.16 62.88 -2.67
CA THR A 9 41.75 62.84 -4.05
C THR A 9 41.41 61.46 -4.70
N SER A 10 40.40 61.34 -5.58
CA SER A 10 40.39 61.47 -7.07
C SER A 10 40.58 60.10 -7.77
N GLU A 11 39.54 59.51 -8.37
CA GLU A 11 39.00 59.68 -9.75
C GLU A 11 39.80 58.96 -10.87
N LEU A 12 39.05 58.05 -11.55
CA LEU A 12 38.97 57.80 -12.99
C LEU A 12 40.23 57.34 -13.77
N LEU A 13 40.07 56.28 -14.58
CA LEU A 13 39.76 56.36 -16.03
C LEU A 13 40.09 55.01 -16.74
N SER A 14 39.10 54.45 -17.44
CA SER A 14 39.28 53.37 -18.45
C SER A 14 40.07 53.87 -19.67
N PRO A 15 40.51 53.00 -20.61
CA PRO A 15 39.62 52.66 -21.74
C PRO A 15 39.81 51.25 -22.37
N GLU A 16 38.76 50.82 -23.08
CA GLU A 16 38.65 49.74 -24.11
C GLU A 16 39.38 50.10 -25.43
N PRO A 17 39.29 49.35 -26.58
CA PRO A 17 39.08 47.91 -26.86
C PRO A 17 40.01 47.36 -27.98
N ALA A 18 39.98 46.05 -28.32
CA ALA A 18 40.15 45.54 -29.71
C ALA A 18 39.85 44.03 -29.85
N LEU A 19 39.08 43.71 -30.90
CA LEU A 19 38.61 42.40 -31.36
C LEU A 19 39.70 41.60 -32.10
N VAL A 20 39.77 40.28 -31.87
CA VAL A 20 40.22 39.28 -32.88
C VAL A 20 39.53 37.92 -32.61
N GLU A 21 38.72 37.45 -33.57
CA GLU A 21 38.35 36.03 -33.75
C GLU A 21 39.13 35.45 -34.95
N PRO A 22 38.97 34.16 -35.34
CA PRO A 22 39.07 32.91 -34.57
C PRO A 22 40.11 31.96 -35.22
N ASN A 23 40.54 30.87 -34.56
CA ASN A 23 41.01 29.70 -35.31
C ASN A 23 40.74 28.38 -34.60
N ALA A 24 40.34 27.41 -35.41
CA ALA A 24 39.84 26.09 -35.09
C ALA A 24 40.94 25.09 -34.69
N GLY A 25 40.52 24.03 -34.01
CA GLY A 25 41.20 22.74 -34.03
C GLY A 25 42.02 22.42 -32.79
N ASN A 26 41.43 21.70 -31.84
CA ASN A 26 41.70 20.26 -31.73
C ASN A 26 40.90 19.66 -30.57
N SER A 27 39.85 18.95 -30.98
CA SER A 27 39.26 17.81 -30.29
C SER A 27 40.33 16.89 -29.71
N HIS A 28 40.26 16.58 -28.41
CA HIS A 28 40.43 15.23 -27.88
C HIS A 28 40.20 15.21 -26.36
N SER A 29 39.40 14.23 -25.91
CA SER A 29 39.42 13.67 -24.56
C SER A 29 38.74 14.48 -23.44
N LEU A 30 37.42 14.66 -23.52
CA LEU A 30 36.60 14.61 -22.30
C LEU A 30 36.63 13.16 -21.80
N ARG A 31 37.51 12.88 -20.84
CA ARG A 31 37.43 11.66 -20.03
C ARG A 31 36.12 11.73 -19.24
N ALA A 32 35.08 11.11 -19.79
CA ALA A 32 33.84 10.84 -19.09
C ALA A 32 34.17 9.99 -17.86
N ASN A 33 34.28 10.64 -16.71
CA ASN A 33 34.34 9.95 -15.43
C ASN A 33 32.90 9.52 -15.08
N ARG A 34 32.37 8.58 -15.87
CA ARG A 34 31.17 7.81 -15.59
C ARG A 34 31.55 6.87 -14.46
N LEU A 35 31.56 7.41 -13.24
CA LEU A 35 31.50 6.60 -12.05
C LEU A 35 30.28 5.70 -12.22
N LEU A 36 30.55 4.42 -12.33
CA LEU A 36 29.61 3.32 -12.28
C LEU A 36 28.86 3.44 -10.96
N GLN A 37 27.79 4.24 -10.93
CA GLN A 37 26.64 3.95 -10.12
C GLN A 37 26.25 2.55 -10.55
N HIS A 38 26.67 1.56 -9.76
CA HIS A 38 26.04 0.27 -9.76
C HIS A 38 24.60 0.58 -9.40
N ALA A 39 23.77 0.78 -10.43
CA ALA A 39 22.34 0.70 -10.32
C ALA A 39 22.08 -0.72 -9.85
N ILE A 40 22.05 -0.90 -8.53
CA ILE A 40 21.35 -2.01 -7.93
C ILE A 40 19.96 -1.89 -8.56
N PRO A 41 19.51 -2.87 -9.39
CA PRO A 41 18.14 -2.84 -9.86
C PRO A 41 17.27 -2.66 -8.62
N PRO A 42 16.23 -1.79 -8.64
CA PRO A 42 15.34 -1.68 -7.50
C PRO A 42 14.94 -3.11 -7.13
N PRO A 43 15.06 -3.51 -5.85
CA PRO A 43 14.65 -4.85 -5.47
C PRO A 43 13.23 -4.99 -6.01
N MET A 44 13.04 -5.91 -6.96
CA MET A 44 11.70 -6.32 -7.39
C MET A 44 10.99 -6.61 -6.08
N LEU A 45 10.07 -5.73 -5.68
CA LEU A 45 9.47 -5.82 -4.36
C LEU A 45 8.72 -7.15 -4.40
N PRO A 46 9.14 -8.17 -3.63
CA PRO A 46 8.49 -9.46 -3.71
C PRO A 46 7.02 -9.21 -3.41
N VAL A 47 6.16 -9.67 -4.31
CA VAL A 47 4.69 -9.71 -4.19
C VAL A 47 4.29 -9.57 -2.74
N VAL A 48 3.86 -8.37 -2.33
CA VAL A 48 3.51 -8.10 -0.93
C VAL A 48 2.24 -8.88 -0.63
N ASP A 49 2.39 -10.11 -0.14
CA ASP A 49 1.29 -10.97 0.28
C ASP A 49 1.13 -10.87 1.79
N LEU A 50 0.28 -9.94 2.21
CA LEU A 50 -0.06 -9.72 3.60
C LEU A 50 -1.27 -10.55 4.01
N ASP A 51 -1.18 -11.12 5.20
CA ASP A 51 -2.35 -11.68 5.86
C ASP A 51 -3.33 -10.58 6.31
N PRO A 52 -4.62 -10.91 6.58
CA PRO A 52 -5.61 -9.91 6.98
C PRO A 52 -5.26 -9.12 8.24
N GLU A 53 -4.53 -9.72 9.20
CA GLU A 53 -4.12 -9.05 10.44
C GLU A 53 -3.04 -8.00 10.14
N GLN A 54 -2.07 -8.32 9.29
CA GLN A 54 -1.05 -7.39 8.80
C GLN A 54 -1.65 -6.23 8.02
N VAL A 55 -2.60 -6.51 7.11
CA VAL A 55 -3.34 -5.46 6.39
C VAL A 55 -4.03 -4.53 7.39
N ARG A 56 -4.74 -5.09 8.38
CA ARG A 56 -5.42 -4.28 9.40
C ARG A 56 -4.46 -3.43 10.20
N VAL A 57 -3.36 -4.01 10.69
CA VAL A 57 -2.36 -3.32 11.50
C VAL A 57 -1.72 -2.17 10.73
N LEU A 58 -1.28 -2.42 9.50
CA LEU A 58 -0.66 -1.40 8.67
C LEU A 58 -1.66 -0.29 8.30
N GLY A 59 -2.90 -0.66 7.97
CA GLY A 59 -3.97 0.31 7.71
C GLY A 59 -4.24 1.20 8.93
N CYS A 60 -4.22 0.64 10.15
CA CYS A 60 -4.39 1.42 11.38
C CYS A 60 -3.22 2.37 11.63
N LEU A 61 -1.99 1.93 11.38
CA LEU A 61 -0.81 2.79 11.50
C LEU A 61 -0.88 3.96 10.52
N VAL A 62 -1.29 3.72 9.26
CA VAL A 62 -1.51 4.77 8.24
C VAL A 62 -2.58 5.75 8.69
N GLU A 63 -3.76 5.25 9.11
CA GLU A 63 -4.85 6.08 9.60
C GLU A 63 -4.39 6.99 10.75
N LYS A 64 -3.70 6.42 11.75
CA LYS A 64 -3.27 7.20 12.92
C LYS A 64 -2.11 8.14 12.63
N GLN A 65 -1.23 7.84 11.67
CA GLN A 65 -0.22 8.80 11.23
C GLN A 65 -0.89 10.04 10.64
N LEU A 66 -1.87 9.86 9.74
CA LEU A 66 -2.48 10.94 8.99
C LEU A 66 -3.52 11.73 9.80
N THR A 67 -4.30 11.06 10.65
CA THR A 67 -5.40 11.70 11.40
C THR A 67 -5.03 12.14 12.81
N THR A 68 -4.05 11.48 13.44
CA THR A 68 -3.67 11.72 14.84
C THR A 68 -2.14 11.71 15.02
N PRO A 69 -1.38 12.57 14.31
CA PRO A 69 0.07 12.53 14.31
C PRO A 69 0.69 12.73 15.71
N GLN A 70 -0.02 13.38 16.63
CA GLN A 70 0.42 13.60 18.02
C GLN A 70 0.47 12.30 18.83
N GLN A 71 -0.29 11.28 18.44
CA GLN A 71 -0.29 9.95 19.08
C GLN A 71 0.65 8.97 18.37
N TYR A 72 1.17 9.33 17.20
CA TYR A 72 2.04 8.50 16.39
C TYR A 72 3.52 8.75 16.71
N PRO A 73 4.37 7.71 16.80
CA PRO A 73 4.10 6.29 16.59
C PRO A 73 3.33 5.63 17.75
N LEU A 74 2.56 4.59 17.45
CA LEU A 74 1.62 3.98 18.40
C LEU A 74 2.31 3.02 19.36
N THR A 75 1.84 2.90 20.60
CA THR A 75 2.17 1.76 21.48
C THR A 75 1.35 0.52 21.08
N LEU A 76 1.70 -0.67 21.59
CA LEU A 76 0.97 -1.91 21.29
C LEU A 76 -0.52 -1.80 21.68
N ASN A 77 -0.81 -1.30 22.89
CA ASN A 77 -2.19 -1.10 23.36
C ASN A 77 -3.00 -0.14 22.47
N ALA A 78 -2.38 0.95 22.01
CA ALA A 78 -3.03 1.89 21.10
C ALA A 78 -3.29 1.24 19.73
N LEU A 79 -2.37 0.42 19.24
CA LEU A 79 -2.51 -0.31 17.98
C LEU A 79 -3.62 -1.37 18.06
N VAL A 80 -3.69 -2.15 19.14
CA VAL A 80 -4.77 -3.12 19.40
C VAL A 80 -6.12 -2.39 19.42
N SER A 81 -6.20 -1.28 20.16
CA SER A 81 -7.41 -0.46 20.23
C SER A 81 -7.82 0.08 18.86
N ALA A 82 -6.86 0.46 18.01
CA ALA A 82 -7.12 0.93 16.65
C ALA A 82 -7.59 -0.19 15.70
N CYS A 83 -7.06 -1.40 15.84
CA CYS A 83 -7.45 -2.56 15.01
C CYS A 83 -8.90 -2.99 15.26
N ASN A 84 -9.34 -2.92 16.52
CA ASN A 84 -10.63 -3.41 17.01
C ASN A 84 -11.72 -2.32 17.09
N GLN A 85 -11.52 -1.15 16.46
CA GLN A 85 -12.55 -0.10 16.41
C GLN A 85 -13.79 -0.59 15.65
N SER A 86 -14.97 -0.25 16.13
CA SER A 86 -16.23 -0.55 15.43
C SER A 86 -16.52 0.43 14.29
N SER A 87 -15.98 1.65 14.39
CA SER A 87 -16.05 2.64 13.33
C SER A 87 -14.85 2.53 12.40
N ASN A 88 -15.07 2.89 11.13
CA ASN A 88 -14.02 2.89 10.11
C ASN A 88 -13.34 1.53 9.86
N ARG A 89 -13.99 0.42 10.22
CA ARG A 89 -13.51 -0.93 9.95
C ARG A 89 -14.58 -1.75 9.25
N ASP A 90 -14.17 -2.49 8.24
CA ASP A 90 -14.96 -3.54 7.62
C ASP A 90 -14.03 -4.70 7.21
N PRO A 91 -14.13 -5.89 7.84
CA PRO A 91 -15.04 -6.25 8.93
C PRO A 91 -14.62 -5.65 10.28
N VAL A 92 -15.56 -5.56 11.22
CA VAL A 92 -15.24 -5.32 12.63
C VAL A 92 -14.63 -6.60 13.21
N VAL A 93 -13.50 -6.48 13.93
CA VAL A 93 -12.72 -7.61 14.45
C VAL A 93 -12.46 -7.45 15.94
N SER A 94 -11.95 -8.51 16.57
CA SER A 94 -11.52 -8.52 17.97
C SER A 94 -10.20 -9.28 18.09
N PHE A 95 -9.11 -8.70 17.59
CA PHE A 95 -7.78 -9.29 17.68
C PHE A 95 -7.22 -9.21 19.09
N SER A 96 -6.50 -10.25 19.51
CA SER A 96 -5.75 -10.25 20.76
C SER A 96 -4.47 -9.42 20.63
N GLU A 97 -3.89 -9.03 21.76
CA GLU A 97 -2.61 -8.34 21.81
C GLU A 97 -1.50 -9.14 21.11
N GLU A 98 -1.43 -10.45 21.37
CA GLU A 98 -0.47 -11.36 20.73
C GLU A 98 -0.65 -11.42 19.20
N ALA A 99 -1.88 -11.42 18.70
CA ALA A 99 -2.14 -11.44 17.26
C ALA A 99 -1.62 -10.15 16.60
N VAL A 100 -1.92 -8.99 17.20
CA VAL A 100 -1.44 -7.69 16.71
C VAL A 100 0.09 -7.60 16.78
N GLU A 101 0.71 -8.11 17.85
CA GLU A 101 2.17 -8.13 17.99
C GLU A 101 2.83 -9.04 16.94
N ARG A 102 2.29 -10.23 16.70
CA ARG A 102 2.77 -11.12 15.63
C ARG A 102 2.63 -10.46 14.26
N ALA A 103 1.49 -9.84 13.97
CA ALA A 103 1.23 -9.17 12.70
C ALA A 103 2.20 -8.01 12.46
N VAL A 104 2.38 -7.11 13.43
CA VAL A 104 3.31 -5.97 13.28
C VAL A 104 4.77 -6.42 13.19
N THR A 105 5.13 -7.51 13.87
CA THR A 105 6.47 -8.11 13.77
C THR A 105 6.70 -8.74 12.40
N GLY A 106 5.70 -9.44 11.85
CA GLY A 106 5.75 -9.95 10.48
C GLY A 106 5.87 -8.84 9.44
N ALA A 107 5.13 -7.74 9.60
CA ALA A 107 5.24 -6.57 8.75
C ALA A 107 6.63 -5.91 8.84
N LYS A 108 7.23 -5.85 10.04
CA LYS A 108 8.62 -5.37 10.23
C LYS A 108 9.63 -6.26 9.52
N ALA A 109 9.50 -7.58 9.59
CA ALA A 109 10.40 -8.52 8.91
C ALA A 109 10.40 -8.31 7.39
N ARG A 110 9.28 -7.81 6.83
CA ARG A 110 9.14 -7.43 5.41
C ARG A 110 9.54 -5.99 5.10
N GLY A 111 10.03 -5.24 6.09
CA GLY A 111 10.41 -3.83 5.94
C GLY A 111 9.24 -2.84 5.88
N LEU A 112 8.00 -3.29 6.11
CA LEU A 112 6.79 -2.46 5.98
C LEU A 112 6.43 -1.72 7.28
N ALA A 113 7.07 -2.09 8.39
CA ALA A 113 6.94 -1.44 9.68
C ALA A 113 8.29 -1.30 10.37
N ARG A 114 8.41 -0.35 11.29
CA ARG A 114 9.60 -0.12 12.11
C ARG A 114 9.21 0.02 13.58
N PHE A 115 10.08 -0.54 14.43
CA PHE A 115 9.98 -0.37 15.86
C PHE A 115 10.80 0.85 16.29
N VAL A 116 10.15 1.73 17.04
CA VAL A 116 10.75 2.94 17.60
C VAL A 116 11.04 2.65 19.06
N HIS A 117 12.31 2.36 19.34
CA HIS A 117 12.79 2.18 20.70
C HIS A 117 12.97 3.56 21.36
N PRO A 118 12.47 3.75 22.58
CA PRO A 118 12.68 5.00 23.29
C PRO A 118 14.16 5.18 23.60
N SER A 119 14.69 6.37 23.33
CA SER A 119 16.11 6.66 23.52
C SER A 119 16.51 6.64 25.00
N HIS A 120 15.63 7.04 25.92
CA HIS A 120 15.88 7.08 27.36
C HIS A 120 14.57 6.88 28.17
N GLY A 121 14.65 6.17 29.29
CA GLY A 121 13.56 6.01 30.27
C GLY A 121 12.68 4.76 30.10
N ARG A 122 11.61 4.66 30.90
CA ARG A 122 10.63 3.53 30.93
C ARG A 122 9.52 3.63 29.87
N SER A 123 9.76 4.31 28.75
CA SER A 123 8.73 4.41 27.71
C SER A 123 8.51 3.06 27.03
N ALA A 124 7.27 2.80 26.60
CA ALA A 124 6.94 1.57 25.88
C ALA A 124 7.50 1.58 24.45
N LEU A 125 7.70 0.39 23.89
CA LEU A 125 7.99 0.20 22.47
C LEU A 125 6.87 0.81 21.62
N ARG A 126 7.24 1.49 20.53
CA ARG A 126 6.29 2.09 19.59
C ARG A 126 6.47 1.57 18.18
N TYR A 127 5.42 1.64 17.39
CA TYR A 127 5.31 1.06 16.06
C TYR A 127 4.93 2.13 15.04
N ARG A 128 5.61 2.13 13.90
CA ARG A 128 5.33 2.99 12.75
C ARG A 128 5.32 2.15 11.46
N HIS A 129 4.55 2.55 10.44
CA HIS A 129 4.65 1.95 9.11
C HIS A 129 5.75 2.63 8.29
N GLU A 130 6.21 1.95 7.25
CA GLU A 130 7.16 2.44 6.24
C GLU A 130 6.55 2.42 4.82
N LEU A 131 5.24 2.16 4.70
CA LEU A 131 4.54 2.00 3.41
C LEU A 131 4.78 3.14 2.41
N ALA A 132 4.79 4.40 2.86
CA ALA A 132 5.00 5.55 1.98
C ALA A 132 6.36 5.49 1.28
N GLU A 133 7.42 5.21 2.03
CA GLU A 133 8.78 5.11 1.50
C GLU A 133 8.97 3.84 0.68
N VAL A 134 8.52 2.69 1.21
CA VAL A 134 8.73 1.38 0.56
C VAL A 134 7.97 1.26 -0.75
N LEU A 135 6.75 1.78 -0.83
CA LEU A 135 5.91 1.70 -2.02
C LEU A 135 6.01 2.96 -2.91
N GLY A 136 6.76 3.99 -2.48
CA GLY A 136 6.88 5.26 -3.20
C GLY A 136 5.53 5.95 -3.38
N LEU A 137 4.81 6.15 -2.29
CA LEU A 137 3.47 6.75 -2.27
C LEU A 137 3.51 8.17 -1.71
N ASP A 138 2.76 9.06 -2.34
CA ASP A 138 2.45 10.35 -1.73
C ASP A 138 1.35 10.22 -0.65
N GLU A 139 1.07 11.32 0.05
CA GLU A 139 0.08 11.33 1.14
C GLU A 139 -1.34 10.95 0.66
N ARG A 140 -1.72 11.38 -0.55
CA ARG A 140 -3.07 11.14 -1.12
C ARG A 140 -3.25 9.67 -1.48
N GLN A 141 -2.25 9.09 -2.15
CA GLN A 141 -2.22 7.68 -2.50
C GLN A 141 -2.18 6.79 -1.25
N LEU A 142 -1.38 7.18 -0.26
CA LEU A 142 -1.33 6.48 1.03
C LEU A 142 -2.68 6.51 1.74
N ALA A 143 -3.37 7.66 1.72
CA ALA A 143 -4.69 7.78 2.33
C ALA A 143 -5.73 6.88 1.66
N LEU A 144 -5.79 6.88 0.33
CA LEU A 144 -6.69 6.00 -0.44
C LEU A 144 -6.41 4.53 -0.15
N LEU A 145 -5.14 4.13 -0.17
CA LEU A 145 -4.72 2.77 0.11
C LEU A 145 -5.07 2.36 1.54
N GLY A 146 -4.82 3.22 2.54
CA GLY A 146 -5.16 2.97 3.93
C GLY A 146 -6.66 2.75 4.16
N VAL A 147 -7.51 3.55 3.51
CA VAL A 147 -8.97 3.38 3.58
C VAL A 147 -9.42 2.06 2.94
N LEU A 148 -8.84 1.68 1.80
CA LEU A 148 -9.11 0.39 1.15
C LEU A 148 -8.67 -0.80 2.02
N MET A 149 -7.53 -0.70 2.70
CA MET A 149 -7.04 -1.73 3.63
C MET A 149 -7.96 -1.91 4.86
N LEU A 150 -8.59 -0.84 5.33
CA LEU A 150 -9.40 -0.87 6.55
C LEU A 150 -10.87 -1.24 6.31
N ARG A 151 -11.38 -0.97 5.10
CA ARG A 151 -12.82 -1.08 4.77
C ARG A 151 -13.10 -1.88 3.50
N GLY A 152 -12.09 -2.49 2.89
CA GLY A 152 -12.25 -3.29 1.68
C GLY A 152 -12.68 -2.48 0.44
N PRO A 153 -13.33 -3.12 -0.54
CA PRO A 153 -13.64 -2.51 -1.82
C PRO A 153 -14.67 -1.38 -1.75
N GLN A 154 -14.34 -0.21 -2.30
CA GLN A 154 -15.13 1.03 -2.18
C GLN A 154 -15.24 1.80 -3.49
N THR A 155 -16.29 2.60 -3.66
CA THR A 155 -16.40 3.49 -4.84
C THR A 155 -15.53 4.75 -4.67
N PRO A 156 -15.15 5.43 -5.78
CA PRO A 156 -14.43 6.70 -5.69
C PRO A 156 -15.13 7.77 -4.84
N GLY A 157 -16.47 7.83 -4.87
CA GLY A 157 -17.25 8.76 -4.06
C GLY A 157 -17.16 8.48 -2.55
N GLU A 158 -17.19 7.20 -2.18
CA GLU A 158 -16.97 6.78 -0.79
C GLU A 158 -15.56 7.08 -0.32
N LEU A 159 -14.55 6.78 -1.15
CA LEU A 159 -13.15 7.02 -0.84
C LEU A 159 -12.90 8.49 -0.58
N ARG A 160 -13.38 9.39 -1.46
CA ARG A 160 -13.28 10.84 -1.29
C ARG A 160 -13.76 11.29 0.09
N SER A 161 -14.94 10.80 0.50
CA SER A 161 -15.56 11.19 1.77
C SER A 161 -14.80 10.63 2.97
N ARG A 162 -14.22 9.43 2.84
CA ARG A 162 -13.55 8.72 3.94
C ARG A 162 -12.08 9.13 4.12
N THR A 163 -11.45 9.68 3.08
CA THR A 163 -10.07 10.22 3.14
C THR A 163 -10.00 11.69 3.53
N GLU A 164 -11.11 12.40 3.66
CA GLU A 164 -11.15 13.86 3.89
C GLU A 164 -10.31 14.33 5.10
N ARG A 165 -10.26 13.52 6.16
CA ARG A 165 -9.44 13.81 7.36
C ARG A 165 -7.98 13.34 7.26
N MET A 166 -7.65 12.59 6.21
CA MET A 166 -6.35 11.95 6.02
C MET A 166 -5.48 12.72 5.02
N ALA A 167 -6.06 13.15 3.91
CA ALA A 167 -5.39 13.92 2.87
C ALA A 167 -6.40 14.79 2.12
N ARG A 168 -5.96 15.95 1.64
CA ARG A 168 -6.80 16.82 0.81
C ARG A 168 -6.86 16.28 -0.62
N LEU A 169 -8.08 16.04 -1.10
CA LEU A 169 -8.40 15.70 -2.49
C LEU A 169 -9.46 16.70 -2.99
N ASP A 170 -9.12 17.48 -4.00
CA ASP A 170 -9.90 18.61 -4.53
C ASP A 170 -11.21 18.16 -5.19
N GLY A 171 -11.30 16.91 -5.66
CA GLY A 171 -12.52 16.40 -6.28
C GLY A 171 -12.51 14.92 -6.62
N LEU A 172 -13.62 14.45 -7.17
CA LEU A 172 -13.78 13.05 -7.60
C LEU A 172 -12.78 12.68 -8.71
N GLY A 173 -12.53 13.59 -9.65
CA GLY A 173 -11.57 13.34 -10.74
C GLY A 173 -10.13 13.15 -10.25
N GLU A 174 -9.73 13.80 -9.16
CA GLU A 174 -8.42 13.58 -8.56
C GLU A 174 -8.33 12.21 -7.89
N VAL A 175 -9.38 11.79 -7.17
CA VAL A 175 -9.47 10.44 -6.59
C VAL A 175 -9.33 9.38 -7.69
N GLU A 176 -10.06 9.54 -8.79
CA GLU A 176 -9.98 8.62 -9.94
C GLU A 176 -8.60 8.63 -10.60
N ALA A 177 -7.96 9.80 -10.72
CA ALA A 177 -6.61 9.92 -11.27
C ALA A 177 -5.57 9.19 -10.40
N GLU A 178 -5.62 9.38 -9.08
CA GLU A 178 -4.71 8.69 -8.15
C GLU A 178 -4.97 7.18 -8.10
N LEU A 179 -6.22 6.74 -8.15
CA LEU A 179 -6.57 5.30 -8.24
C LEU A 179 -6.09 4.68 -9.56
N SER A 180 -6.23 5.40 -10.68
CA SER A 180 -5.72 4.98 -11.98
C SER A 180 -4.19 4.88 -11.97
N ALA A 181 -3.51 5.86 -11.36
CA ALA A 181 -2.05 5.85 -11.19
C ALA A 181 -1.60 4.65 -10.34
N LEU A 182 -2.30 4.32 -9.26
CA LEU A 182 -2.01 3.16 -8.42
C LEU A 182 -2.28 1.81 -9.11
N ALA A 183 -3.29 1.75 -9.99
CA ALA A 183 -3.63 0.57 -10.76
C ALA A 183 -2.71 0.34 -11.97
N GLY A 184 -2.19 1.41 -12.56
CA GLY A 184 -1.33 1.38 -13.75
C GLY A 184 0.16 1.14 -13.48
N ARG A 185 0.55 0.89 -12.22
CA ARG A 185 1.93 0.54 -11.85
C ARG A 185 2.31 -0.84 -12.39
N GLU A 186 3.61 -1.08 -12.58
CA GLU A 186 4.14 -2.41 -12.93
C GLU A 186 3.67 -3.49 -11.94
N GLU A 187 3.66 -3.14 -10.65
CA GLU A 187 2.98 -3.88 -9.60
C GLU A 187 1.77 -3.07 -9.11
N PRO A 188 0.54 -3.42 -9.55
CA PRO A 188 -0.67 -2.71 -9.15
C PRO A 188 -0.89 -2.79 -7.64
N LEU A 189 -1.12 -1.64 -7.01
CA LEU A 189 -1.43 -1.57 -5.57
C LEU A 189 -2.94 -1.54 -5.31
N VAL A 190 -3.72 -1.16 -6.32
CA VAL A 190 -5.18 -1.23 -6.33
C VAL A 190 -5.65 -1.82 -7.65
N ARG A 191 -6.84 -2.40 -7.66
CA ARG A 191 -7.53 -2.86 -8.87
C ARG A 191 -8.93 -2.29 -8.92
N ARG A 192 -9.42 -2.04 -10.13
CA ARG A 192 -10.82 -1.72 -10.38
C ARG A 192 -11.62 -3.01 -10.52
N LEU A 193 -12.62 -3.20 -9.69
CA LEU A 193 -13.55 -4.33 -9.75
C LEU A 193 -14.76 -3.99 -10.64
N PRO A 194 -15.29 -4.98 -11.39
CA PRO A 194 -16.50 -4.80 -12.17
C PRO A 194 -17.69 -4.48 -11.27
N ARG A 195 -18.69 -3.83 -11.85
CA ARG A 195 -19.90 -3.42 -11.15
C ARG A 195 -20.66 -4.64 -10.65
N SER A 196 -21.04 -4.63 -9.38
CA SER A 196 -22.02 -5.57 -8.87
C SER A 196 -23.40 -5.30 -9.49
N PRO A 197 -24.25 -6.33 -9.68
CA PRO A 197 -25.62 -6.13 -10.17
C PRO A 197 -26.36 -5.06 -9.35
N GLY A 198 -26.90 -4.04 -10.03
CA GLY A 198 -27.63 -2.93 -9.40
C GLY A 198 -26.78 -1.73 -8.95
N GLN A 199 -25.46 -1.77 -9.09
CA GLN A 199 -24.58 -0.64 -8.77
C GLN A 199 -24.20 0.16 -10.03
N LYS A 200 -24.22 1.49 -9.91
CA LYS A 200 -23.92 2.42 -11.02
C LYS A 200 -22.43 2.79 -11.11
N GLU A 201 -21.66 2.55 -10.06
CA GLU A 201 -20.25 2.93 -9.94
C GLU A 201 -19.34 1.71 -9.79
N ASP A 202 -18.13 1.82 -10.35
CA ASP A 202 -17.08 0.82 -10.19
C ASP A 202 -16.51 0.92 -8.76
N ARG A 203 -15.97 -0.20 -8.25
CA ARG A 203 -15.30 -0.24 -6.94
C ARG A 203 -13.81 -0.48 -7.13
N TYR A 204 -13.01 -0.02 -6.17
CA TYR A 204 -11.58 -0.27 -6.12
C TYR A 204 -11.26 -1.10 -4.90
N ALA A 205 -10.30 -2.02 -5.02
CA ALA A 205 -9.80 -2.85 -3.93
C ALA A 205 -8.28 -2.81 -3.90
N HIS A 206 -7.66 -2.95 -2.72
CA HIS A 206 -6.19 -3.02 -2.62
C HIS A 206 -5.67 -4.39 -3.06
N CYS A 207 -4.45 -4.42 -3.58
CA CYS A 207 -3.79 -5.65 -4.03
C CYS A 207 -2.77 -6.19 -3.02
N LEU A 208 -2.69 -5.65 -1.80
CA LEU A 208 -1.68 -6.04 -0.80
C LEU A 208 -1.90 -7.38 -0.08
N GLY A 209 -3.01 -8.10 -0.30
CA GLY A 209 -3.27 -9.40 0.31
C GLY A 209 -3.70 -10.44 -0.72
N SER A 210 -3.24 -11.68 -0.57
CA SER A 210 -3.54 -12.82 -1.46
C SER A 210 -5.02 -12.96 -1.79
N ALA A 211 -5.91 -12.89 -0.79
CA ALA A 211 -7.35 -13.06 -0.98
C ALA A 211 -7.98 -12.04 -1.95
N ILE A 212 -7.41 -10.84 -2.08
CA ILE A 212 -7.93 -9.79 -2.97
C ILE A 212 -7.20 -9.79 -4.32
N ARG A 213 -5.93 -10.24 -4.36
CA ARG A 213 -5.18 -10.44 -5.61
C ARG A 213 -5.86 -11.45 -6.54
N HIS A 214 -6.45 -12.52 -6.00
CA HIS A 214 -7.04 -13.63 -6.79
C HIS A 214 -8.51 -13.47 -7.18
N VAL A 215 -9.15 -12.31 -6.95
CA VAL A 215 -10.56 -12.07 -7.33
C VAL A 215 -10.81 -12.19 -8.85
N GLU A 216 -9.76 -12.33 -9.69
CA GLU A 216 -9.86 -12.43 -11.16
C GLU A 216 -9.32 -13.72 -11.80
N ASP A 217 -8.91 -14.78 -11.08
CA ASP A 217 -8.72 -16.09 -11.75
C ASP A 217 -10.07 -16.77 -12.09
N SER A 218 -11.18 -16.09 -11.86
CA SER A 218 -12.53 -16.51 -12.23
C SER A 218 -13.24 -15.39 -13.00
N ALA A 219 -12.71 -15.04 -14.18
CA ALA A 219 -13.44 -14.27 -15.17
C ALA A 219 -13.61 -15.12 -16.45
N PRO A 220 -14.85 -15.33 -16.96
CA PRO A 220 -15.07 -15.63 -18.36
C PRO A 220 -14.99 -14.33 -19.15
N ASP A 221 -14.07 -14.27 -20.10
CA ASP A 221 -13.82 -13.14 -20.98
C ASP A 221 -14.71 -13.20 -22.25
N GLU A 222 -15.21 -12.02 -22.63
CA GLU A 222 -15.80 -11.58 -23.92
C GLU A 222 -17.11 -12.26 -24.41
N VAL A 223 -18.09 -11.57 -25.04
CA VAL A 223 -17.97 -10.86 -26.34
C VAL A 223 -19.01 -9.73 -26.49
N ARG A 224 -18.52 -8.55 -26.87
CA ARG A 224 -19.26 -7.56 -27.68
C ARG A 224 -19.17 -7.98 -29.15
N GLN A 225 -20.30 -8.19 -29.85
CA GLN A 225 -20.59 -7.70 -31.22
C GLN A 225 -21.76 -8.45 -31.91
N ARG A 226 -22.60 -7.63 -32.57
CA ARG A 226 -23.24 -7.78 -33.90
C ARG A 226 -23.96 -9.08 -34.30
N ASP A 227 -25.10 -8.86 -34.96
CA ASP A 227 -25.89 -9.79 -35.77
C ASP A 227 -25.07 -10.78 -36.61
N VAL A 228 -25.51 -12.05 -36.62
CA VAL A 228 -25.70 -13.03 -37.74
C VAL A 228 -25.87 -14.45 -37.12
N PRO A 229 -26.67 -15.38 -37.70
CA PRO A 229 -27.50 -16.30 -36.95
C PRO A 229 -26.95 -17.73 -36.73
N SER A 230 -27.49 -18.35 -35.67
CA SER A 230 -27.73 -19.77 -35.40
C SER A 230 -26.62 -20.77 -35.77
N GLN A 231 -25.86 -21.20 -34.75
CA GLN A 231 -25.29 -22.54 -34.67
C GLN A 231 -25.47 -23.12 -33.26
N SER A 232 -25.68 -24.44 -33.24
CA SER A 232 -26.13 -25.31 -32.16
C SER A 232 -25.33 -25.24 -30.85
N PRO A 233 -25.90 -25.68 -29.71
CA PRO A 233 -25.32 -25.46 -28.39
C PRO A 233 -24.13 -26.39 -28.11
N VAL A 234 -23.02 -25.80 -27.68
CA VAL A 234 -21.89 -26.47 -27.01
C VAL A 234 -22.26 -26.65 -25.53
N PRO A 235 -22.04 -27.81 -24.90
CA PRO A 235 -22.45 -28.05 -23.51
C PRO A 235 -21.56 -27.25 -22.54
N ALA A 236 -22.19 -26.57 -21.58
CA ALA A 236 -21.54 -25.86 -20.49
C ALA A 236 -20.74 -26.82 -19.59
N PRO A 237 -19.62 -26.39 -18.96
CA PRO A 237 -19.08 -27.10 -17.82
C PRO A 237 -20.12 -27.05 -16.69
N SER A 238 -20.64 -28.21 -16.32
CA SER A 238 -21.60 -28.39 -15.25
C SER A 238 -21.02 -27.89 -13.92
N SER A 239 -21.60 -26.83 -13.36
CA SER A 239 -21.45 -26.54 -11.93
C SER A 239 -21.82 -27.80 -11.12
N PRO A 240 -21.07 -28.13 -10.06
CA PRO A 240 -21.40 -29.26 -9.22
C PRO A 240 -22.80 -29.08 -8.62
N ALA A 241 -23.57 -30.17 -8.58
CA ALA A 241 -24.95 -30.17 -8.12
C ALA A 241 -25.08 -29.56 -6.71
N PRO A 242 -26.19 -28.87 -6.40
CA PRO A 242 -26.47 -28.39 -5.04
C PRO A 242 -26.58 -29.60 -4.10
N GLY A 243 -25.48 -29.90 -3.42
CA GLY A 243 -25.30 -31.10 -2.60
C GLY A 243 -23.83 -31.55 -2.49
N ALA A 244 -23.04 -31.35 -3.54
CA ALA A 244 -21.61 -31.74 -3.54
C ALA A 244 -20.82 -31.04 -2.43
N TRP A 245 -21.06 -29.75 -2.22
CA TRP A 245 -20.47 -28.98 -1.11
C TRP A 245 -20.89 -29.50 0.27
N SER A 246 -22.09 -30.08 0.39
CA SER A 246 -22.56 -30.63 1.66
C SER A 246 -21.93 -31.99 1.96
N GLU A 247 -21.68 -32.80 0.93
CA GLU A 247 -20.96 -34.07 1.04
C GLU A 247 -19.47 -33.84 1.35
N GLU A 248 -18.83 -32.91 0.65
CA GLU A 248 -17.45 -32.51 0.91
C GLU A 248 -17.27 -31.93 2.33
N LEU A 249 -18.23 -31.12 2.80
CA LEU A 249 -18.24 -30.63 4.17
C LEU A 249 -18.48 -31.75 5.21
N ALA A 250 -19.25 -32.78 4.86
CA ALA A 250 -19.47 -33.93 5.73
C ALA A 250 -18.20 -34.78 5.85
N GLU A 251 -17.49 -34.99 4.75
CA GLU A 251 -16.22 -35.73 4.71
C GLU A 251 -15.14 -34.99 5.51
N LEU A 252 -14.98 -33.68 5.28
CA LEU A 252 -14.04 -32.85 6.04
C LEU A 252 -14.33 -32.85 7.54
N ARG A 253 -15.61 -32.82 7.94
CA ARG A 253 -15.99 -32.93 9.36
C ARG A 253 -15.65 -34.29 9.95
N HIS A 254 -15.83 -35.36 9.17
CA HIS A 254 -15.46 -36.72 9.59
C HIS A 254 -13.95 -36.86 9.75
N GLU A 255 -13.17 -36.30 8.82
CA GLU A 255 -11.71 -36.28 8.87
C GLU A 255 -11.19 -35.49 10.08
N VAL A 256 -11.74 -34.31 10.35
CA VAL A 256 -11.39 -33.52 11.55
C VAL A 256 -11.73 -34.28 12.84
N ALA A 257 -12.86 -35.00 12.88
CA ALA A 257 -13.23 -35.80 14.04
C ALA A 257 -12.32 -37.03 14.24
N ARG A 258 -11.73 -37.57 13.16
CA ARG A 258 -10.71 -38.63 13.24
C ARG A 258 -9.39 -38.07 13.76
N LEU A 259 -8.88 -37.01 13.15
CA LEU A 259 -7.61 -36.38 13.55
C LEU A 259 -7.62 -35.90 15.01
N ARG A 260 -8.76 -35.41 15.50
CA ARG A 260 -8.91 -35.05 16.92
C ARG A 260 -8.79 -36.25 17.85
N ARG A 261 -9.39 -37.39 17.51
CA ARG A 261 -9.26 -38.63 18.29
C ARG A 261 -7.82 -39.12 18.30
N ASP A 262 -7.17 -39.10 17.14
CA ASP A 262 -5.77 -39.54 17.02
C ASP A 262 -4.84 -38.63 17.84
N LEU A 263 -5.11 -37.31 17.86
CA LEU A 263 -4.38 -36.36 18.71
C LEU A 263 -4.62 -36.58 20.20
N ASP A 264 -5.85 -36.87 20.61
CA ASP A 264 -6.17 -37.16 22.01
C ASP A 264 -5.53 -38.48 22.46
N GLU A 265 -5.49 -39.49 21.59
CA GLU A 265 -4.78 -40.74 21.84
C GLU A 265 -3.26 -40.51 21.98
N LEU A 266 -2.65 -39.76 21.06
CA LEU A 266 -1.22 -39.41 21.15
C LEU A 266 -0.89 -38.59 22.40
N ARG A 267 -1.76 -37.65 22.80
CA ARG A 267 -1.62 -36.89 24.06
C ARG A 267 -1.67 -37.81 25.27
N SER A 268 -2.60 -38.77 25.30
CA SER A 268 -2.71 -39.74 26.38
C SER A 268 -1.47 -40.65 26.49
N GLN A 269 -0.86 -41.03 25.37
CA GLN A 269 0.37 -41.82 25.32
C GLN A 269 1.60 -41.03 25.77
N LEU A 270 1.60 -39.71 25.56
CA LEU A 270 2.69 -38.81 25.93
C LEU A 270 2.55 -38.22 27.35
N GLY A 271 1.46 -38.56 28.06
CA GLY A 271 1.26 -38.19 29.47
C GLY A 271 1.01 -36.69 29.72
N ALA A 272 0.43 -35.98 28.74
CA ALA A 272 -0.02 -34.59 28.89
C ALA A 272 -1.52 -34.51 29.21
#